data_AF-A0A165JVA1-F1
#
_entry.id   AF-A0A165JVA1-F1
#
_cell.length_a   1.000
_cell.length_b   1.000
_cell.length_c   1.000
_cell.angle_alpha   90.00
_cell.angle_beta   90.00
_cell.angle_gamma   90.00
#
_symmetry.space_group_name_H-M   'P 1'
#
loop_
_entity.id
_entity.type
_entity.pdbx_description
1 polymer ?
#
loop_
_entity_poly.entity_id
_entity_poly.type
_entity_poly.pdbx_seq_one_letter_code
_entity_poly.pdbx_strand_id
1 'polypeptide(L)' 'MPQEEWKYQFGRMTRARYPELQEVHLLDGDSLWPTNERDIKKSPWPRYAEQLAAEGITLLDHEGKSWRPRLTTRKHRG' A
#
# COMPACT_ATOMS: atom_id res chain seq x y z
N MET A 1 11.04 -11.44 -4.62
CA MET A 1 10.45 -10.57 -5.65
C MET A 1 11.17 -9.23 -5.65
N PRO A 2 11.86 -8.85 -6.75
CA PRO A 2 12.41 -7.51 -6.94
C PRO A 2 11.34 -6.41 -6.84
N GLN A 3 11.71 -5.22 -6.38
CA GLN A 3 10.78 -4.08 -6.21
C GLN A 3 10.09 -3.67 -7.53
N GLU A 4 10.77 -3.83 -8.66
CA GLU A 4 10.24 -3.49 -9.99
C GLU A 4 9.05 -4.39 -10.40
N GLU A 5 9.05 -5.65 -9.97
CA GLU A 5 7.97 -6.58 -10.26
C GLU A 5 6.68 -6.19 -9.52
N TRP A 6 6.78 -5.79 -8.26
CA TRP A 6 5.62 -5.32 -7.49
C TRP A 6 5.01 -4.06 -8.10
N LYS A 7 5.86 -3.10 -8.49
CA LYS A 7 5.41 -1.90 -9.20
C LYS A 7 4.64 -2.25 -10.47
N TYR A 8 5.15 -3.20 -11.27
CA TYR A 8 4.48 -3.63 -12.48
C TYR A 8 3.14 -4.31 -12.19
N GLN A 9 3.09 -5.20 -11.20
CA GLN A 9 1.87 -5.95 -10.88
C GLN A 9 0.78 -5.03 -10.32
N PHE A 10 1.08 -4.23 -9.30
CA PHE A 10 0.11 -3.30 -8.71
C PHE A 10 -0.31 -2.20 -9.69
N GLY A 11 0.58 -1.81 -10.63
CA GLY A 11 0.25 -0.89 -11.72
C GLY A 11 -0.88 -1.35 -12.65
N ARG A 12 -1.18 -2.66 -12.69
CA ARG A 12 -2.23 -3.22 -13.55
C ARG A 12 -3.48 -3.62 -12.79
N MET A 13 -3.45 -3.62 -11.46
CA MET A 13 -4.60 -3.94 -10.62
C MET A 13 -5.47 -2.71 -10.47
N THR A 14 -6.38 -2.53 -11.42
CA THR A 14 -7.37 -1.44 -11.45
C THR A 14 -8.76 -2.04 -11.39
N ARG A 15 -9.75 -1.28 -10.89
CA ARG A 15 -11.15 -1.74 -10.90
C ARG A 15 -11.69 -1.94 -12.32
N ALA A 16 -11.17 -1.20 -13.29
CA ALA A 16 -11.54 -1.40 -14.69
C ALA A 16 -11.18 -2.81 -15.21
N ARG A 17 -10.06 -3.37 -14.74
CA ARG A 17 -9.62 -4.73 -15.12
C ARG A 17 -10.14 -5.81 -14.18
N TYR A 18 -10.32 -5.46 -12.91
CA TYR A 18 -10.75 -6.36 -11.85
C TYR A 18 -11.86 -5.70 -11.03
N PRO A 19 -13.10 -5.66 -11.54
CA PRO A 19 -14.19 -4.89 -10.94
C PRO A 19 -14.53 -5.35 -9.52
N GLU A 20 -14.43 -6.66 -9.27
CA GLU A 20 -14.72 -7.26 -7.96
C GLU A 20 -13.51 -7.34 -7.02
N LEU A 21 -12.32 -6.89 -7.46
CA LEU A 21 -11.14 -6.95 -6.61
C LEU A 21 -11.22 -5.87 -5.52
N GLN A 22 -11.23 -6.32 -4.27
CA GLN A 22 -11.30 -5.44 -3.10
C GLN A 22 -10.02 -5.46 -2.29
N GLU A 23 -9.31 -6.60 -2.26
CA GLU A 23 -8.18 -6.81 -1.37
C GLU A 23 -7.07 -7.60 -2.08
N VAL A 24 -5.83 -7.25 -1.76
CA VAL A 24 -4.64 -8.00 -2.13
C VAL A 24 -3.90 -8.36 -0.86
N HIS A 25 -3.71 -9.65 -0.62
CA HIS A 25 -3.03 -10.18 0.56
C HIS A 25 -1.64 -10.67 0.17
N LEU A 26 -0.62 -10.15 0.84
CA LEU A 26 0.75 -10.67 0.71
C LEU A 26 0.99 -11.66 1.83
N LEU A 27 0.94 -12.95 1.48
CA LEU A 27 0.94 -14.05 2.44
C LEU A 27 2.34 -14.38 3.00
N ASP A 28 3.39 -13.98 2.28
CA ASP A 28 4.78 -14.28 2.64
C ASP A 28 5.55 -12.99 3.01
N GLY A 29 6.30 -13.05 4.11
CA GLY A 29 7.28 -12.03 4.50
C GLY A 29 7.08 -11.47 5.90
N ASP A 30 7.95 -10.53 6.27
CA ASP A 30 7.84 -9.76 7.52
C ASP A 30 6.72 -8.71 7.44
N SER A 31 6.48 -8.01 8.56
CA SER A 31 5.53 -6.91 8.59
C SER A 31 5.94 -5.85 7.54
N LEU A 32 5.05 -5.57 6.59
CA LEU A 32 5.34 -4.68 5.45
C LEU A 32 5.40 -3.20 5.86
N TRP A 33 4.71 -2.85 6.94
CA TRP A 33 4.38 -1.47 7.25
C TRP A 33 5.44 -0.82 8.14
N PRO A 34 6.18 0.17 7.61
CA PRO A 34 7.15 0.91 8.40
C PRO A 34 6.44 1.73 9.49
N THR A 35 7.04 1.77 10.69
CA THR A 35 6.44 2.44 11.86
C THR A 35 7.03 3.82 12.14
N ASN A 36 8.16 4.17 11.50
CA ASN A 36 8.84 5.45 11.68
C ASN A 36 9.14 6.13 10.33
N GLU A 37 9.38 7.45 10.35
CA GLU A 37 9.57 8.26 9.13
C GLU A 37 10.77 7.84 8.29
N ARG A 38 11.86 7.37 8.92
CA ARG A 38 13.06 6.96 8.22
C ARG A 38 12.78 5.73 7.35
N ASP A 39 12.03 4.78 7.88
CA ASP A 39 11.68 3.54 7.20
C ASP A 39 10.57 3.76 6.17
N ILE A 40 9.64 4.69 6.43
CA ILE A 40 8.64 5.14 5.45
C ILE A 40 9.31 5.65 4.17
N LYS A 41 10.36 6.48 4.31
CA LYS A 41 11.07 7.04 3.14
C LYS A 41 11.82 5.99 2.32
N LYS A 42 12.16 4.84 2.92
CA LYS A 42 12.90 3.76 2.25
C LYS A 42 12.00 2.66 1.71
N SER A 43 10.85 2.46 2.35
CA SER A 43 9.92 1.39 2.01
C SER A 43 9.06 1.81 0.82
N PRO A 44 8.98 0.99 -0.24
CA PRO A 44 8.07 1.24 -1.35
C PRO A 44 6.61 0.86 -1.04
N TRP A 45 6.38 0.07 0.02
CA TRP A 45 5.08 -0.51 0.34
C TRP A 45 3.98 0.53 0.64
N PRO A 46 4.23 1.60 1.42
CA PRO A 46 3.25 2.68 1.60
C PRO A 46 2.74 3.26 0.28
N ARG A 47 3.65 3.50 -0.68
CA ARG A 47 3.29 4.05 -1.99
C ARG A 47 2.41 3.09 -2.79
N TYR A 48 2.71 1.80 -2.76
CA TYR A 48 1.88 0.79 -3.44
C TYR A 48 0.49 0.67 -2.81
N ALA A 49 0.41 0.71 -1.48
CA ALA A 49 -0.86 0.71 -0.77
C ALA A 49 -1.71 1.94 -1.13
N GLU A 50 -1.10 3.12 -1.18
CA GLU A 50 -1.78 4.37 -1.60
C GLU A 50 -2.26 4.30 -3.06
N GLN A 51 -1.44 3.74 -3.95
CA GLN A 51 -1.81 3.55 -5.36
C GLN A 51 -3.02 2.62 -5.51
N LEU A 52 -3.03 1.47 -4.82
CA LEU A 52 -4.16 0.54 -4.85
C LEU A 52 -5.41 1.14 -4.18
N ALA A 53 -5.22 1.90 -3.09
CA ALA A 53 -6.33 2.57 -2.41
C ALA A 53 -7.02 3.61 -3.30
N ALA A 54 -6.29 4.28 -4.20
CA ALA A 54 -6.88 5.17 -5.19
C ALA A 54 -7.81 4.44 -6.18
N GLU A 55 -7.60 3.14 -6.38
CA GLU A 55 -8.47 2.24 -7.14
C GLU A 55 -9.54 1.55 -6.26
N GLY A 56 -9.63 1.90 -4.97
CA GLY A 56 -10.54 1.25 -4.02
C GLY A 56 -10.17 -0.22 -3.72
N ILE A 57 -8.88 -0.55 -3.78
CA ILE A 57 -8.31 -1.87 -3.45
C ILE A 57 -7.41 -1.72 -2.21
N THR A 58 -7.58 -2.59 -1.22
CA THR A 58 -6.78 -2.60 0.01
C THR A 58 -5.60 -3.56 -0.12
N LEU A 59 -4.39 -3.08 0.17
CA LEU A 59 -3.21 -3.94 0.31
C LEU A 59 -3.04 -4.36 1.77
N LEU A 60 -2.94 -5.66 2.00
CA LEU A 60 -2.81 -6.28 3.31
C LEU A 60 -1.50 -7.08 3.40
N ASP A 61 -0.82 -6.98 4.55
CA ASP A 61 0.36 -7.79 4.86
C ASP A 61 -0.04 -9.21 5.32
N HIS A 62 0.97 -10.01 5.66
CA HIS A 62 0.79 -11.39 6.08
C HIS A 62 -0.01 -11.54 7.38
N GLU A 63 -0.13 -10.46 8.17
CA GLU A 63 -0.93 -10.40 9.40
C GLU A 63 -2.35 -9.86 9.14
N GLY A 64 -2.70 -9.58 7.88
CA GLY A 64 -3.97 -8.95 7.50
C GLY A 64 -4.06 -7.48 7.88
N LYS A 65 -2.94 -6.79 8.10
CA LYS A 65 -2.90 -5.35 8.40
C LYS A 65 -2.76 -4.54 7.13
N SER A 66 -3.40 -3.37 7.07
CA SER A 66 -3.27 -2.41 5.98
C SER A 66 -2.35 -1.25 6.34
N TRP A 67 -1.82 -0.57 5.31
CA TRP A 67 -1.17 0.73 5.51
C TRP A 67 -2.12 1.72 6.18
N ARG A 68 -1.63 2.42 7.19
CA ARG A 68 -2.33 3.53 7.85
C ARG A 68 -1.40 4.74 7.86
N PRO A 69 -1.63 5.74 6.98
CA PRO A 69 -0.84 6.95 7.01
C PRO A 69 -0.95 7.59 8.39
N ARG A 70 0.18 7.79 9.05
CA ARG A 70 0.21 8.62 10.26
C ARG A 70 0.03 10.05 9.76
N LEU A 71 -1.19 10.59 9.88
CA LEU A 71 -1.47 11.98 9.59
C LEU A 71 -0.46 12.86 10.33
N THR A 72 0.51 13.45 9.63
CA THR A 72 1.08 14.70 10.09
C THR A 72 -0.05 15.71 9.98
N THR A 73 -0.74 15.98 11.07
CA THR A 73 -1.76 17.02 11.12
C THR A 73 -1.15 18.34 10.69
N ARG A 74 -1.34 18.73 9.44
CA ARG A 74 -1.24 20.13 9.01
C ARG A 74 -2.64 20.61 8.64
N LYS A 75 -3.47 20.78 9.68
CA LYS A 75 -4.63 21.68 9.60
C LYS A 75 -4.06 23.10 9.52
N HIS A 76 -3.86 23.64 8.32
CA HIS A 76 -3.93 25.09 8.18
C HIS A 76 -5.41 25.47 8.17
N ARG A 77 -5.84 25.99 9.31
CA ARG A 77 -7.04 26.82 9.44
C ARG A 77 -6.80 28.05 8.55
N GLY A 78 -7.70 28.31 7.62
CA GLY A 78 -7.85 29.62 7.00
C GLY A 78 -8.40 30.64 7.98
#